data_AF-A0A3D3FBQ9-F1
#
_entry.id   AF-A0A3D3FBQ9-F1
#
_cell.length_a   1.000
_cell.length_b   1.000
_cell.length_c   1.000
_cell.angle_alpha   90.00
_cell.angle_beta   90.00
_cell.angle_gamma   90.00
#
_symmetry.space_group_name_H-M   'P 1'
#
loop_
_entity.id
_entity.type
_entity.pdbx_description
1 polymer ?
#
loop_
_entity_poly.entity_id
_entity_poly.type
_entity_poly.pdbx_seq_one_letter_code
_entity_poly.pdbx_strand_id
1 'polypeptide(L)'
;MSKQKKITIALCSILGIIVIVLAVIWTRFGYRAQSYSNTSYAMGTYVQQTVYGKEAQAAAAAAAQSVTALEDQISWRIDGSDIYKLNNAAGSTWQSMSSSTISLLKTSLDLAQKTDGAFDPTVLPLTSLWDFDGKKHVPTASELKVLLPRVTYKDLRLNEKEKTASLKMHYEGVDLGSIGKGAACSQALEVYSKKQVKAGVIAVGGSIGLYGSKPDNSSWSVAIRDPKTPEKETGSVGVINLNSGSSLSDAQYISTSGTYEKEFTKNGKTYHHLLNPKTGMP
;
A
#
# COMPACT_ATOMS: atom_id res chain seq x y z
N MET A 1 57.15 -44.98 8.95
CA MET A 1 56.32 -44.38 7.88
C MET A 1 57.23 -43.64 6.90
N SER A 2 57.22 -43.96 5.59
CA SER A 2 58.13 -43.34 4.63
C SER A 2 57.88 -41.84 4.50
N LYS A 3 58.93 -41.07 4.15
CA LYS A 3 58.84 -39.61 3.95
C LYS A 3 57.75 -39.24 2.94
N GLN A 4 57.57 -40.07 1.91
CA GLN A 4 56.46 -39.98 0.96
C GLN A 4 55.09 -40.16 1.63
N LYS A 5 54.86 -41.19 2.45
CA LYS A 5 53.58 -41.36 3.17
C LYS A 5 53.23 -40.16 4.06
N LYS A 6 54.22 -39.53 4.71
CA LYS A 6 54.00 -38.31 5.52
C LYS A 6 53.57 -37.12 4.66
N ILE A 7 54.20 -36.93 3.50
CA ILE A 7 53.87 -35.86 2.55
C ILE A 7 52.48 -36.08 1.96
N THR A 8 52.13 -37.31 1.57
CA THR A 8 50.81 -37.65 1.04
C THR A 8 49.71 -37.40 2.06
N ILE A 9 49.90 -37.80 3.32
CA ILE A 9 48.93 -37.54 4.40
C ILE A 9 48.76 -36.04 4.62
N ALA A 10 49.85 -35.27 4.67
CA ALA A 10 49.78 -33.81 4.83
C ALA A 10 49.04 -33.12 3.68
N LEU A 11 49.28 -33.52 2.43
CA LEU A 11 48.58 -33.00 1.25
C LEU A 11 47.08 -33.33 1.28
N CYS A 12 46.71 -34.56 1.66
CA CYS A 12 45.31 -34.96 1.82
C CYS A 12 44.60 -34.16 2.93
N SER A 13 45.29 -33.89 4.05
CA SER A 13 44.74 -33.05 5.13
C SER A 13 44.52 -31.60 4.69
N ILE A 14 45.46 -31.01 3.95
CA ILE A 14 45.33 -29.64 3.41
C ILE A 14 44.16 -29.57 2.41
N LEU A 15 44.05 -30.55 1.52
CA LEU A 15 42.95 -30.61 0.55
C LEU A 15 41.60 -30.75 1.26
N GLY A 16 41.50 -31.58 2.30
CA GLY A 16 40.30 -31.72 3.12
C GLY A 16 39.88 -30.40 3.79
N ILE A 17 40.85 -29.65 4.32
CA ILE A 17 40.60 -28.32 4.92
C ILE A 17 40.10 -27.34 3.84
N ILE A 18 40.72 -27.32 2.66
CA ILE A 18 40.31 -26.43 1.56
C ILE A 18 38.87 -26.75 1.12
N VAL A 19 38.51 -28.02 0.99
CA VAL A 19 37.14 -28.44 0.63
C VAL A 19 36.13 -27.99 1.67
N ILE A 20 36.45 -28.13 2.97
CA ILE A 20 35.58 -27.66 4.06
C ILE A 20 35.43 -26.14 4.01
N VAL A 21 36.52 -25.39 3.83
CA VAL A 21 36.49 -23.93 3.72
C VAL A 21 35.66 -23.49 2.51
N LEU A 22 35.84 -24.13 1.35
CA LEU A 22 35.04 -23.83 0.15
C LEU A 22 33.56 -24.19 0.34
N ALA A 23 33.24 -25.29 1.02
CA ALA A 23 31.86 -25.64 1.36
C ALA A 23 31.24 -24.63 2.34
N VAL A 24 31.99 -24.13 3.32
CA VAL A 24 31.56 -23.06 4.24
C VAL A 24 31.37 -21.75 3.47
N ILE A 25 32.28 -21.38 2.57
CA ILE A 25 32.14 -20.19 1.73
C ILE A 25 30.92 -20.35 0.81
N TRP A 26 30.71 -21.49 0.18
CA TRP A 26 29.57 -21.72 -0.70
C TRP A 26 28.23 -21.73 0.04
N THR A 27 28.17 -22.28 1.25
CA THR A 27 26.98 -22.21 2.10
C THR A 27 26.73 -20.82 2.68
N ARG A 28 27.79 -20.04 2.97
CA ARG A 28 27.70 -18.67 3.50
C ARG A 28 27.42 -17.61 2.42
N PHE A 29 27.99 -17.77 1.23
CA PHE A 29 27.99 -16.76 0.16
C PHE A 29 27.29 -17.22 -1.13
N GLY A 30 27.13 -18.53 -1.36
CA GLY A 30 26.47 -19.09 -2.55
C GLY A 30 24.95 -19.20 -2.43
N TYR A 31 24.39 -19.02 -1.23
CA TYR A 31 22.95 -19.01 -1.02
C TYR A 31 22.36 -17.67 -1.46
N ARG A 32 22.12 -17.48 -2.76
CA ARG A 32 21.16 -16.47 -3.22
C ARG A 32 19.82 -16.86 -2.61
N ALA A 33 19.38 -16.11 -1.60
CA ALA A 33 18.08 -16.35 -1.00
C ALA A 33 17.03 -16.35 -2.11
N GLN A 34 16.27 -17.43 -2.19
CA GLN A 34 15.18 -17.56 -3.16
C GLN A 34 14.24 -16.38 -2.97
N SER A 35 14.14 -15.56 -4.02
CA SER A 35 13.20 -14.46 -4.11
C SER A 35 12.15 -14.78 -5.16
N TYR A 36 10.93 -14.33 -4.92
CA TYR A 36 9.86 -14.37 -5.90
C TYR A 36 9.30 -12.96 -6.08
N SER A 37 9.21 -12.52 -7.32
CA SER A 37 8.63 -11.24 -7.68
C SER A 37 7.38 -11.46 -8.51
N ASN A 38 6.34 -10.69 -8.21
CA ASN A 38 5.05 -10.77 -8.89
C ASN A 38 4.49 -9.37 -9.12
N THR A 39 3.77 -9.21 -10.22
CA THR A 39 3.00 -7.99 -10.50
C THR A 39 1.57 -8.40 -10.80
N SER A 40 0.63 -7.82 -10.06
CA SER A 40 -0.82 -7.95 -10.28
C SER A 40 -1.45 -6.57 -10.41
N TYR A 41 -2.77 -6.51 -10.62
CA TYR A 41 -3.53 -5.26 -10.71
C TYR A 41 -4.69 -5.29 -9.71
N ALA A 42 -4.78 -4.26 -8.88
CA ALA A 42 -5.85 -4.07 -7.89
C ALA A 42 -5.86 -2.59 -7.44
N MET A 43 -6.98 -2.12 -6.91
CA MET A 43 -7.15 -0.75 -6.39
C MET A 43 -6.83 0.33 -7.44
N GLY A 44 -7.16 0.04 -8.71
CA GLY A 44 -6.89 0.91 -9.84
C GLY A 44 -5.39 1.17 -10.10
N THR A 45 -4.50 0.25 -9.71
CA THR A 45 -3.06 0.39 -9.91
C THR A 45 -2.36 -0.97 -10.00
N TYR A 46 -1.11 -0.98 -10.46
CA TYR A 46 -0.24 -2.14 -10.31
C TYR A 46 0.13 -2.38 -8.84
N VAL A 47 0.13 -3.65 -8.46
CA VAL A 47 0.61 -4.17 -7.18
C VAL A 47 1.86 -4.98 -7.46
N GLN A 48 3.01 -4.47 -7.01
CA GLN A 48 4.32 -5.09 -7.25
C GLN A 48 4.86 -5.65 -5.95
N GLN A 49 5.37 -6.88 -6.00
CA GLN A 49 5.86 -7.59 -4.84
C GLN A 49 7.23 -8.18 -5.11
N THR A 50 8.10 -8.19 -4.10
CA THR A 50 9.28 -9.05 -4.05
C THR A 50 9.39 -9.64 -2.66
N VAL A 51 9.35 -10.96 -2.58
CA VAL A 51 9.32 -11.71 -1.31
C VAL A 51 10.52 -12.65 -1.26
N TYR A 52 11.15 -12.77 -0.10
CA TYR A 52 12.33 -13.59 0.14
C TYR A 52 12.04 -14.72 1.12
N GLY A 53 12.45 -15.93 0.77
CA GLY A 53 12.28 -17.13 1.61
C GLY A 53 11.72 -18.33 0.85
N LYS A 54 11.59 -19.46 1.54
CA LYS A 54 11.12 -20.72 0.93
C LYS A 54 9.68 -20.62 0.42
N GLU A 55 8.82 -19.94 1.17
CA GLU A 55 7.39 -19.75 0.85
C GLU A 55 7.11 -18.48 0.03
N ALA A 56 8.13 -17.88 -0.61
CA ALA A 56 8.01 -16.57 -1.25
C ALA A 56 6.89 -16.50 -2.30
N GLN A 57 6.76 -17.53 -3.14
CA GLN A 57 5.73 -17.59 -4.17
C GLN A 57 4.32 -17.72 -3.58
N ALA A 58 4.13 -18.64 -2.63
CA ALA A 58 2.84 -18.84 -1.98
C ALA A 58 2.42 -17.61 -1.16
N ALA A 59 3.36 -16.93 -0.51
CA ALA A 59 3.11 -15.71 0.23
C ALA A 59 2.74 -14.54 -0.69
N ALA A 60 3.45 -14.36 -1.82
CA ALA A 60 3.13 -13.31 -2.79
C ALA A 60 1.75 -13.50 -3.43
N ALA A 61 1.37 -14.75 -3.72
CA ALA A 61 0.03 -15.08 -4.25
C ALA A 61 -1.06 -14.79 -3.20
N ALA A 62 -0.87 -15.22 -1.95
CA ALA A 62 -1.82 -14.96 -0.87
C ALA A 62 -1.93 -13.47 -0.53
N ALA A 63 -0.84 -12.71 -0.61
CA ALA A 63 -0.84 -11.27 -0.41
C ALA A 63 -1.54 -10.53 -1.56
N ALA A 64 -1.37 -10.97 -2.81
CA ALA A 64 -2.16 -10.43 -3.93
C ALA A 64 -3.66 -10.65 -3.73
N GLN A 65 -4.05 -11.85 -3.28
CA GLN A 65 -5.44 -12.18 -2.96
C GLN A 65 -5.99 -11.33 -1.80
N SER A 66 -5.19 -11.07 -0.76
CA SER A 66 -5.64 -10.23 0.36
C SER A 66 -5.83 -8.77 -0.04
N VAL A 67 -5.00 -8.25 -0.96
CA VAL A 67 -5.19 -6.91 -1.54
C VAL A 67 -6.47 -6.82 -2.35
N THR A 68 -6.75 -7.80 -3.23
CA THR A 68 -8.01 -7.84 -3.99
C THR A 68 -9.22 -7.99 -3.08
N ALA A 69 -9.17 -8.87 -2.08
CA ALA A 69 -10.26 -9.02 -1.12
C ALA A 69 -10.53 -7.74 -0.32
N LEU A 70 -9.48 -6.97 -0.01
CA LEU A 70 -9.65 -5.66 0.62
C LEU A 70 -10.34 -4.68 -0.33
N GLU A 71 -9.94 -4.62 -1.61
CA GLU A 71 -10.59 -3.78 -2.63
C GLU A 71 -12.09 -4.09 -2.73
N ASP A 72 -12.45 -5.37 -2.88
CA ASP A 72 -13.83 -5.84 -2.97
C ASP A 72 -14.65 -5.43 -1.73
N GLN A 73 -14.00 -5.31 -0.58
CA GLN A 73 -14.63 -4.92 0.67
C GLN A 73 -14.79 -3.40 0.84
N ILE A 74 -13.82 -2.60 0.41
CA ILE A 74 -13.75 -1.16 0.75
C ILE A 74 -13.99 -0.20 -0.43
N SER A 75 -14.10 -0.71 -1.66
CA SER A 75 -14.27 0.14 -2.84
C SER A 75 -15.69 0.71 -2.91
N TRP A 76 -15.83 2.03 -2.95
CA TRP A 76 -17.13 2.68 -3.20
C TRP A 76 -17.68 2.40 -4.60
N ARG A 77 -16.85 1.87 -5.52
CA ARG A 77 -17.21 1.56 -6.92
C ARG A 77 -17.63 0.10 -7.13
N ILE A 78 -17.51 -0.77 -6.11
CA ILE A 78 -17.87 -2.18 -6.20
C ILE A 78 -19.20 -2.41 -5.51
N ASP A 79 -20.19 -2.85 -6.29
CA ASP A 79 -21.52 -3.18 -5.78
C ASP A 79 -21.43 -4.20 -4.65
N GLY A 80 -22.08 -3.88 -3.53
CA GLY A 80 -22.13 -4.76 -2.37
C GLY A 80 -20.94 -4.67 -1.42
N SER A 81 -19.90 -3.89 -1.73
CA SER A 81 -18.84 -3.56 -0.77
C SER A 81 -19.39 -2.84 0.47
N ASP A 82 -18.65 -2.82 1.57
CA ASP A 82 -19.07 -2.14 2.80
C ASP A 82 -19.24 -0.64 2.57
N ILE A 83 -18.33 -0.01 1.82
CA ILE A 83 -18.37 1.43 1.54
C ILE A 83 -19.47 1.76 0.53
N TYR A 84 -19.68 0.92 -0.48
CA TYR A 84 -20.81 1.07 -1.40
C TYR A 84 -22.15 1.05 -0.65
N LYS A 85 -22.34 0.10 0.26
CA LYS A 85 -23.56 0.02 1.10
C LYS A 85 -23.71 1.25 1.99
N LEU A 86 -22.64 1.69 2.65
CA LEU A 86 -22.63 2.88 3.49
C LEU A 86 -23.07 4.12 2.71
N ASN A 87 -22.52 4.31 1.50
CA ASN A 87 -22.80 5.47 0.66
C ASN A 87 -24.23 5.47 0.13
N ASN A 88 -24.74 4.31 -0.30
CA ASN A 88 -26.13 4.20 -0.75
C ASN A 88 -27.16 4.38 0.37
N ALA A 89 -26.76 4.19 1.63
CA ALA A 89 -27.61 4.42 2.80
C ALA A 89 -27.46 5.83 3.41
N ALA A 90 -26.73 6.74 2.76
CA ALA A 90 -26.46 8.07 3.30
C ALA A 90 -27.75 8.86 3.60
N GLY A 91 -27.84 9.41 4.81
CA GLY A 91 -29.04 10.10 5.31
C GLY A 91 -30.17 9.17 5.77
N SER A 92 -29.93 7.86 5.86
CA SER A 92 -30.93 6.87 6.21
C SER A 92 -30.47 5.96 7.37
N THR A 93 -30.20 4.69 7.11
CA THR A 93 -29.99 3.66 8.13
C THR A 93 -28.52 3.34 8.37
N TRP A 94 -28.23 2.84 9.58
CA TRP A 94 -26.94 2.24 9.89
C TRP A 94 -26.70 0.98 9.07
N GLN A 95 -25.47 0.82 8.58
CA GLN A 95 -25.04 -0.32 7.78
C GLN A 95 -24.06 -1.18 8.56
N SER A 96 -24.34 -2.48 8.65
CA SER A 96 -23.40 -3.47 9.15
C SER A 96 -22.25 -3.67 8.18
N MET A 97 -21.05 -3.79 8.71
CA MET A 97 -19.83 -3.92 7.92
C MET A 97 -18.78 -4.77 8.66
N SER A 98 -17.74 -5.15 7.95
CA SER A 98 -16.64 -5.92 8.53
C SER A 98 -15.90 -5.13 9.62
N SER A 99 -15.28 -5.87 10.56
CA SER A 99 -14.45 -5.26 11.61
C SER A 99 -13.26 -4.48 11.03
N SER A 100 -12.69 -4.95 9.90
CA SER A 100 -11.58 -4.29 9.21
C SER A 100 -12.03 -2.97 8.59
N THR A 101 -13.22 -2.89 7.99
CA THR A 101 -13.76 -1.61 7.50
C THR A 101 -14.01 -0.63 8.64
N ILE A 102 -14.61 -1.06 9.76
CA ILE A 102 -14.80 -0.19 10.95
C ILE A 102 -13.48 0.37 11.46
N SER A 103 -12.44 -0.47 11.56
CA SER A 103 -11.11 -0.03 12.01
C SER A 103 -10.47 0.98 11.04
N LEU A 104 -10.64 0.77 9.73
CA LEU A 104 -10.14 1.69 8.72
C LEU A 104 -10.89 3.03 8.72
N LEU A 105 -12.22 3.01 8.87
CA LEU A 105 -13.03 4.22 9.01
C LEU A 105 -12.68 4.98 10.28
N LYS A 106 -12.45 4.29 11.40
CA LYS A 106 -12.00 4.91 12.64
C LYS A 106 -10.64 5.59 12.46
N THR A 107 -9.67 4.90 11.86
CA THR A 107 -8.35 5.48 11.55
C THR A 107 -8.49 6.71 10.65
N SER A 108 -9.42 6.67 9.69
CA SER A 108 -9.70 7.78 8.78
C SER A 108 -10.31 8.99 9.51
N LEU A 109 -11.25 8.76 10.45
CA LEU A 109 -11.82 9.81 11.29
C LEU A 109 -10.77 10.44 12.21
N ASP A 110 -9.92 9.62 12.83
CA ASP A 110 -8.83 10.10 13.68
C ASP A 110 -7.86 10.99 12.89
N LEU A 111 -7.53 10.62 11.65
CA LEU A 111 -6.69 11.42 10.76
C LEU A 111 -7.38 12.71 10.31
N ALA A 112 -8.67 12.64 9.97
CA ALA A 112 -9.46 13.81 9.59
C ALA A 112 -9.51 14.84 10.72
N GLN A 113 -9.70 14.37 11.96
CA GLN A 113 -9.66 15.22 13.15
C GLN A 113 -8.27 15.82 13.37
N LYS A 114 -7.20 15.04 13.28
CA LYS A 114 -5.82 15.53 13.48
C LYS A 114 -5.37 16.56 12.44
N THR A 115 -6.01 16.57 11.28
CA THR A 115 -5.67 17.46 10.17
C THR A 115 -6.68 18.59 9.96
N ASP A 116 -7.62 18.77 10.91
CA ASP A 116 -8.72 19.74 10.81
C ASP A 116 -9.46 19.69 9.46
N GLY A 117 -9.70 18.47 8.97
CA GLY A 117 -10.38 18.19 7.71
C GLY A 117 -9.54 18.47 6.44
N ALA A 118 -8.22 18.64 6.55
CA ALA A 118 -7.37 18.67 5.35
C ALA A 118 -7.34 17.30 4.66
N PHE A 119 -7.33 16.22 5.45
CA PHE A 119 -7.78 14.90 5.02
C PHE A 119 -9.25 14.75 5.43
N ASP A 120 -10.12 14.34 4.51
CA ASP A 120 -11.51 14.03 4.82
C ASP A 120 -11.96 12.77 4.06
N PRO A 121 -12.30 11.65 4.75
CA PRO A 121 -12.74 10.44 4.08
C PRO A 121 -14.13 10.59 3.44
N THR A 122 -14.88 11.66 3.73
CA THR A 122 -16.21 11.92 3.16
C THR A 122 -16.18 12.74 1.87
N VAL A 123 -15.03 12.75 1.18
CA VAL A 123 -14.79 13.56 -0.03
C VAL A 123 -15.50 13.02 -1.28
N LEU A 124 -16.22 11.89 -1.21
CA LEU A 124 -16.87 11.28 -2.37
C LEU A 124 -17.76 12.22 -3.18
N PRO A 125 -18.57 13.13 -2.58
CA PRO A 125 -19.38 14.07 -3.35
C PRO A 125 -18.54 14.92 -4.31
N LEU A 126 -17.30 15.23 -3.95
CA LEU A 126 -16.37 15.97 -4.80
C LEU A 126 -15.61 15.06 -5.75
N THR A 127 -15.07 13.93 -5.29
CA THR A 127 -14.28 13.04 -6.16
C THR A 127 -15.12 12.43 -7.29
N SER A 128 -16.39 12.12 -7.01
CA SER A 128 -17.36 11.67 -8.03
C SER A 128 -17.80 12.78 -8.98
N LEU A 129 -17.84 14.04 -8.53
CA LEU A 129 -18.19 15.19 -9.39
C LEU A 129 -17.06 15.52 -10.38
N TRP A 130 -15.80 15.44 -9.94
CA TRP A 130 -14.64 15.65 -10.81
C TRP A 130 -14.38 14.44 -11.73
N ASP A 131 -14.59 13.22 -11.23
CA ASP A 131 -14.42 11.92 -11.88
C ASP A 131 -13.13 11.80 -12.71
N PHE A 132 -11.99 11.90 -12.03
CA PHE A 132 -10.66 11.80 -12.65
C PHE A 132 -10.41 10.47 -13.40
N ASP A 133 -11.13 9.41 -13.04
CA ASP A 133 -11.02 8.08 -13.64
C ASP A 133 -12.02 7.83 -14.78
N GLY A 134 -13.00 8.72 -14.96
CA GLY A 134 -14.06 8.56 -15.96
C GLY A 134 -14.30 9.84 -16.76
N LYS A 135 -15.50 10.40 -16.66
CA LYS A 135 -15.92 11.57 -17.43
C LYS A 135 -15.44 12.85 -16.73
N LYS A 136 -14.13 13.10 -16.84
CA LYS A 136 -13.43 14.28 -16.36
C LYS A 136 -14.24 15.56 -16.60
N HIS A 137 -14.61 16.23 -15.51
CA HIS A 137 -15.43 17.43 -15.52
C HIS A 137 -14.74 18.52 -14.70
N VAL A 138 -14.89 19.78 -15.12
CA VAL A 138 -14.47 20.93 -14.31
C VAL A 138 -15.74 21.50 -13.70
N PRO A 139 -15.96 21.32 -12.39
CA PRO A 139 -17.16 21.78 -11.72
C PRO A 139 -17.37 23.29 -11.84
N THR A 140 -18.62 23.66 -12.02
CA THR A 140 -19.10 25.03 -11.88
C THR A 140 -19.16 25.42 -10.40
N ALA A 141 -19.11 26.72 -10.13
CA ALA A 141 -19.28 27.24 -8.76
C ALA A 141 -20.62 26.84 -8.14
N SER A 142 -21.69 26.69 -8.94
CA SER A 142 -22.99 26.22 -8.48
C SER A 142 -22.97 24.75 -8.04
N GLU A 143 -22.30 23.87 -8.80
CA GLU A 143 -22.18 22.45 -8.42
C GLU A 143 -21.40 22.30 -7.10
N LEU A 144 -20.27 23.02 -6.98
CA LEU A 144 -19.46 23.02 -5.75
C LEU A 144 -20.24 23.57 -4.56
N LYS A 145 -20.98 24.68 -4.73
CA LYS A 145 -21.78 25.27 -3.65
C LYS A 145 -22.81 24.30 -3.07
N VAL A 146 -23.34 23.39 -3.89
CA VAL A 146 -24.33 22.38 -3.45
C VAL A 146 -23.66 21.23 -2.71
N LEU A 147 -22.49 20.76 -3.17
CA LEU A 147 -21.85 19.55 -2.63
C LEU A 147 -20.83 19.81 -1.51
N LEU A 148 -20.23 21.00 -1.44
CA LEU A 148 -19.25 21.33 -0.39
C LEU A 148 -19.80 21.11 1.04
N PRO A 149 -21.06 21.50 1.36
CA PRO A 149 -21.63 21.23 2.68
C PRO A 149 -21.83 19.73 2.98
N ARG A 150 -21.66 18.84 2.01
CA ARG A 150 -21.76 17.37 2.15
C ARG A 150 -20.41 16.70 2.36
N VAL A 151 -19.31 17.47 2.36
CA VAL A 151 -17.97 16.96 2.68
C VAL A 151 -17.63 17.41 4.09
N THR A 152 -17.90 16.52 5.04
CA THR A 152 -17.64 16.74 6.46
C THR A 152 -17.55 15.40 7.18
N TYR A 153 -16.33 15.03 7.57
CA TYR A 153 -16.08 13.82 8.37
C TYR A 153 -16.88 13.75 9.67
N LYS A 154 -17.38 14.88 10.17
CA LYS A 154 -18.17 14.96 11.41
C LYS A 154 -19.52 14.24 11.32
N ASP A 155 -20.03 14.04 10.11
CA ASP A 155 -21.32 13.38 9.87
C ASP A 155 -21.17 11.87 9.61
N LEU A 156 -19.95 11.37 9.48
CA LEU A 156 -19.65 9.93 9.51
C LEU A 156 -19.65 9.42 10.97
N ARG A 157 -20.59 8.54 11.28
CA ARG A 157 -20.81 7.99 12.62
C ARG A 157 -20.47 6.51 12.65
N LEU A 158 -19.74 6.07 13.66
CA LEU A 158 -19.33 4.68 13.86
C LEU A 158 -19.89 4.13 15.18
N ASN A 159 -20.29 2.86 15.16
CA ASN A 159 -20.54 2.06 16.36
C ASN A 159 -19.62 0.83 16.30
N GLU A 160 -18.51 0.89 17.01
CA GLU A 160 -17.48 -0.17 16.99
C GLU A 160 -17.99 -1.49 17.58
N LYS A 161 -18.86 -1.41 18.60
CA LYS A 161 -19.38 -2.60 19.29
C LYS A 161 -20.32 -3.39 18.37
N GLU A 162 -21.21 -2.69 17.69
CA GLU A 162 -22.17 -3.30 16.76
C GLU A 162 -21.61 -3.50 15.35
N LYS A 163 -20.43 -2.93 15.08
CA LYS A 163 -19.76 -2.93 13.77
C LYS A 163 -20.64 -2.33 12.67
N THR A 164 -21.22 -1.18 12.98
CA THR A 164 -22.07 -0.42 12.06
C THR A 164 -21.52 0.98 11.85
N ALA A 165 -21.82 1.56 10.68
CA ALA A 165 -21.59 2.98 10.41
C ALA A 165 -22.80 3.61 9.71
N SER A 166 -22.90 4.94 9.77
CA SER A 166 -23.89 5.71 9.02
C SER A 166 -23.36 7.09 8.63
N LEU A 167 -23.88 7.63 7.54
CA LEU A 167 -23.74 9.02 7.14
C LEU A 167 -25.03 9.76 7.48
N LYS A 168 -24.90 10.95 8.09
CA LYS A 168 -26.02 11.66 8.70
C LYS A 168 -26.96 12.27 7.67
N MET A 169 -26.44 12.74 6.53
CA MET A 169 -27.21 13.46 5.53
C MET A 169 -27.20 12.75 4.18
N HIS A 170 -28.26 12.95 3.39
CA HIS A 170 -28.26 12.56 1.99
C HIS A 170 -27.17 13.30 1.21
N TYR A 171 -26.67 12.66 0.16
CA TYR A 171 -25.60 13.16 -0.72
C TYR A 171 -24.22 13.30 -0.05
N GLU A 172 -24.05 12.78 1.16
CA GLU A 172 -22.73 12.48 1.72
C GLU A 172 -22.21 11.16 1.15
N GLY A 173 -20.89 10.94 1.21
CA GLY A 173 -20.32 9.67 0.79
C GLY A 173 -18.85 9.54 1.20
N VAL A 174 -18.45 8.32 1.52
CA VAL A 174 -17.08 7.96 1.86
C VAL A 174 -16.29 7.51 0.63
N ASP A 175 -15.09 8.05 0.48
CA ASP A 175 -14.07 7.61 -0.46
C ASP A 175 -12.77 7.30 0.31
N LEU A 176 -12.33 6.04 0.26
CA LEU A 176 -11.11 5.58 0.93
C LEU A 176 -9.89 5.51 0.00
N GLY A 177 -9.95 6.11 -1.19
CA GLY A 177 -8.86 6.09 -2.17
C GLY A 177 -7.51 6.62 -1.65
N SER A 178 -7.53 7.53 -0.67
CA SER A 178 -6.36 8.15 -0.06
C SER A 178 -5.70 7.33 1.08
N ILE A 179 -6.40 6.32 1.62
CA ILE A 179 -5.90 5.47 2.73
C ILE A 179 -5.86 3.98 2.38
N GLY A 180 -6.68 3.54 1.41
CA GLY A 180 -6.89 2.14 1.07
C GLY A 180 -5.61 1.43 0.60
N LYS A 181 -4.75 2.10 -0.18
CA LYS A 181 -3.49 1.52 -0.67
C LYS A 181 -2.49 1.25 0.47
N GLY A 182 -2.45 2.14 1.47
CA GLY A 182 -1.66 1.91 2.68
C GLY A 182 -2.20 0.73 3.49
N ALA A 183 -3.52 0.64 3.65
CA ALA A 183 -4.17 -0.51 4.29
C ALA A 183 -3.90 -1.83 3.54
N ALA A 184 -3.87 -1.80 2.22
CA ALA A 184 -3.51 -2.95 1.38
C ALA A 184 -2.06 -3.41 1.61
N CYS A 185 -1.12 -2.48 1.75
CA CYS A 185 0.24 -2.81 2.18
C CYS A 185 0.22 -3.52 3.54
N SER A 186 -0.47 -2.98 4.54
CA SER A 186 -0.58 -3.62 5.87
C SER A 186 -1.14 -5.04 5.78
N GLN A 187 -2.20 -5.27 5.00
CA GLN A 187 -2.78 -6.61 4.79
C GLN A 187 -1.78 -7.59 4.15
N ALA A 188 -1.02 -7.15 3.16
CA ALA A 188 0.00 -7.99 2.54
C ALA A 188 1.14 -8.33 3.51
N LEU A 189 1.56 -7.36 4.33
CA LEU A 189 2.61 -7.57 5.33
C LEU A 189 2.16 -8.55 6.42
N GLU A 190 0.90 -8.48 6.86
CA GLU A 190 0.33 -9.51 7.73
C GLU A 190 0.39 -10.91 7.13
N VAL A 191 0.12 -11.04 5.83
CA VAL A 191 0.25 -12.33 5.11
C VAL A 191 1.70 -12.79 5.11
N TYR A 192 2.66 -11.90 4.83
CA TYR A 192 4.09 -12.22 4.89
C TYR A 192 4.49 -12.74 6.27
N SER A 193 4.03 -12.08 7.33
CA SER A 193 4.28 -12.50 8.70
C SER A 193 3.67 -13.87 9.02
N LYS A 194 2.40 -14.09 8.67
CA LYS A 194 1.70 -15.38 8.86
C LYS A 194 2.35 -16.52 8.08
N LYS A 195 2.90 -16.22 6.90
CA LYS A 195 3.65 -17.17 6.06
C LYS A 195 5.13 -17.31 6.45
N GLN A 196 5.58 -16.57 7.47
CA GLN A 196 6.95 -16.63 8.01
C GLN A 196 8.03 -16.43 6.94
N VAL A 197 7.77 -15.55 5.97
CA VAL A 197 8.78 -15.17 4.98
C VAL A 197 9.88 -14.37 5.67
N LYS A 198 11.10 -14.39 5.13
CA LYS A 198 12.24 -13.71 5.77
C LYS A 198 12.16 -12.19 5.60
N ALA A 199 11.74 -11.77 4.42
CA ALA A 199 11.64 -10.37 4.05
C ALA A 199 10.69 -10.21 2.86
N GLY A 200 10.13 -9.03 2.70
CA GLY A 200 9.28 -8.71 1.56
C GLY A 200 9.07 -7.21 1.40
N VAL A 201 8.86 -6.80 0.15
CA VAL A 201 8.38 -5.48 -0.21
C VAL A 201 7.12 -5.63 -1.05
N ILE A 202 6.12 -4.81 -0.77
CA ILE A 202 4.96 -4.60 -1.62
C ILE A 202 4.84 -3.11 -1.95
N ALA A 203 4.51 -2.81 -3.20
CA ALA A 203 4.14 -1.48 -3.67
C ALA A 203 2.74 -1.55 -4.29
N VAL A 204 1.78 -0.82 -3.71
CA VAL A 204 0.43 -0.63 -4.25
C VAL A 204 0.37 0.81 -4.77
N GLY A 205 0.70 1.00 -6.05
CA GLY A 205 0.94 2.34 -6.60
C GLY A 205 2.08 3.06 -5.85
N GLY A 206 1.83 4.27 -5.35
CA GLY A 206 2.80 5.07 -4.59
C GLY A 206 2.95 4.70 -3.11
N SER A 207 2.19 3.71 -2.61
CA SER A 207 2.28 3.22 -1.23
C SER A 207 3.12 1.96 -1.15
N ILE A 208 4.08 1.91 -0.23
CA ILE A 208 5.09 0.86 -0.09
C ILE A 208 5.06 0.34 1.35
N GLY A 209 5.05 -0.99 1.50
CA GLY A 209 5.24 -1.69 2.77
C GLY A 209 6.49 -2.56 2.72
N LEU A 210 7.30 -2.50 3.77
CA LEU A 210 8.56 -3.23 3.93
C LEU A 210 8.48 -4.12 5.16
N TYR A 211 8.83 -5.39 5.00
CA TYR A 211 8.82 -6.41 6.05
C TYR A 211 10.15 -7.15 6.08
N GLY A 212 10.65 -7.45 7.27
CA GLY A 212 11.89 -8.20 7.45
C GLY A 212 13.15 -7.46 6.99
N SER A 213 14.29 -8.10 7.22
CA SER A 213 15.60 -7.63 6.75
C SER A 213 16.01 -8.39 5.50
N LYS A 214 16.48 -7.68 4.47
CA LYS A 214 16.91 -8.33 3.23
C LYS A 214 17.96 -9.42 3.52
N PRO A 215 18.00 -10.51 2.73
CA PRO A 215 18.92 -11.62 3.01
C PRO A 215 20.40 -11.26 2.98
N ASP A 216 20.77 -10.17 2.29
CA ASP A 216 22.13 -9.61 2.26
C ASP A 216 22.42 -8.62 3.40
N ASN A 217 21.45 -8.43 4.32
CA ASN A 217 21.46 -7.46 5.40
C ASN A 217 21.55 -5.99 4.98
N SER A 218 21.33 -5.69 3.69
CA SER A 218 21.25 -4.31 3.22
C SER A 218 19.92 -3.65 3.65
N SER A 219 19.96 -2.34 3.89
CA SER A 219 18.75 -1.54 4.10
C SER A 219 17.86 -1.57 2.86
N TRP A 220 16.54 -1.44 3.05
CA TRP A 220 15.61 -1.20 1.95
C TRP A 220 15.83 0.19 1.38
N SER A 221 16.16 0.26 0.09
CA SER A 221 16.37 1.53 -0.61
C SER A 221 15.10 1.85 -1.41
N VAL A 222 14.42 2.93 -1.02
CA VAL A 222 13.21 3.40 -1.69
C VAL A 222 13.52 4.74 -2.36
N ALA A 223 13.50 4.74 -3.69
CA ALA A 223 13.70 5.96 -4.47
C ALA A 223 12.44 6.83 -4.44
N ILE A 224 12.61 8.12 -4.15
CA ILE A 224 11.55 9.13 -4.25
C ILE A 224 11.56 9.63 -5.69
N ARG A 225 10.44 9.47 -6.39
CA ARG A 225 10.26 9.91 -7.78
C ARG A 225 10.46 11.42 -7.90
N ASP A 226 11.14 11.86 -8.96
CA ASP A 226 11.15 13.28 -9.32
C ASP A 226 9.80 13.65 -9.99
N PRO A 227 9.02 14.59 -9.42
CA PRO A 227 7.75 15.03 -10.00
C PRO A 227 7.89 15.65 -11.39
N LYS A 228 9.09 16.11 -11.77
CA LYS A 228 9.37 16.73 -13.08
C LYS A 228 9.74 15.70 -14.15
N THR A 229 10.06 14.47 -13.76
CA THR A 229 10.42 13.43 -14.72
C THR A 229 9.15 12.85 -15.36
N PRO A 230 9.07 12.80 -16.71
CA PRO A 230 7.95 12.19 -17.43
C PRO A 230 7.64 10.77 -16.95
N GLU A 231 6.36 10.35 -17.03
CA GLU A 231 5.90 9.06 -16.50
C GLU A 231 6.73 7.86 -17.01
N LYS A 232 7.11 7.90 -18.30
CA LYS A 232 7.84 6.84 -19.01
C LYS A 232 9.33 6.80 -18.72
N GLU A 233 9.86 7.78 -17.98
CA GLU A 233 11.27 7.89 -17.64
C GLU A 233 11.50 7.60 -16.16
N THR A 234 12.68 7.11 -15.85
CA THR A 234 13.11 6.86 -14.47
C THR A 234 13.91 8.06 -13.98
N GLY A 235 13.33 8.80 -13.03
CA GLY A 235 13.98 9.93 -12.37
C GLY A 235 13.66 9.94 -10.89
N SER A 236 14.65 10.31 -10.09
CA SER A 236 14.54 10.33 -8.63
C SER A 236 15.24 11.56 -8.06
N VAL A 237 14.59 12.19 -7.08
CA VAL A 237 15.17 13.30 -6.30
C VAL A 237 16.02 12.83 -5.13
N GLY A 238 15.98 11.53 -4.80
CA GLY A 238 16.73 10.96 -3.69
C GLY A 238 16.26 9.57 -3.29
N VAL A 239 17.02 8.93 -2.42
CA VAL A 239 16.74 7.57 -1.92
C VAL A 239 16.66 7.61 -0.40
N ILE A 240 15.62 7.01 0.16
CA ILE A 240 15.49 6.75 1.60
C ILE A 240 15.93 5.32 1.86
N ASN A 241 16.85 5.14 2.82
CA ASN A 241 17.25 3.83 3.31
C ASN A 241 16.53 3.52 4.62
N LEU A 242 15.77 2.43 4.64
CA LEU A 242 14.97 1.99 5.78
C LEU A 242 15.40 0.62 6.27
N ASN A 243 15.42 0.45 7.58
CA ASN A 243 15.62 -0.84 8.23
C ASN A 243 14.29 -1.31 8.80
N SER A 244 13.78 -2.43 8.28
CA SER A 244 12.66 -3.16 8.88
C SER A 244 13.19 -4.33 9.68
N GLY A 245 12.41 -4.80 10.65
CA GLY A 245 12.69 -6.00 11.44
C GLY A 245 11.80 -7.17 11.06
N SER A 246 12.03 -8.31 11.71
CA SER A 246 11.33 -9.58 11.49
C SER A 246 9.93 -9.63 12.11
N SER A 247 9.54 -8.62 12.88
CA SER A 247 8.19 -8.47 13.45
C SER A 247 7.36 -7.48 12.63
N LEU A 248 6.04 -7.66 12.62
CA LEU A 248 5.11 -6.66 12.06
C LEU A 248 5.22 -5.30 12.73
N SER A 249 5.62 -5.25 14.02
CA SER A 249 5.86 -3.99 14.74
C SER A 249 7.03 -3.19 14.18
N ASP A 250 7.95 -3.86 13.49
CA ASP A 250 9.17 -3.24 12.94
C ASP A 250 9.00 -2.88 11.45
N ALA A 251 7.86 -3.24 10.86
CA ALA A 251 7.54 -2.96 9.48
C ALA A 251 7.62 -1.45 9.20
N GLN A 252 8.11 -1.12 8.02
CA GLN A 252 8.25 0.27 7.59
C GLN A 252 7.31 0.53 6.41
N TYR A 253 6.78 1.75 6.35
CA TYR A 253 5.85 2.17 5.31
C TYR A 253 6.28 3.52 4.75
N ILE A 254 6.18 3.67 3.43
CA ILE A 254 6.35 4.95 2.73
C ILE A 254 5.15 5.12 1.81
N SER A 255 4.55 6.31 1.79
CA SER A 255 3.58 6.67 0.77
C SER A 255 3.88 8.07 0.26
N THR A 256 3.78 8.27 -1.05
CA THR A 256 3.90 9.58 -1.68
C THR A 256 2.55 9.95 -2.30
N SER A 257 2.17 11.23 -2.24
CA SER A 257 1.02 11.78 -2.94
C SER A 257 1.51 12.89 -3.87
N GLY A 258 1.33 12.71 -5.17
CA GLY A 258 1.75 13.66 -6.19
C GLY A 258 0.58 14.25 -6.98
N THR A 259 0.66 15.55 -7.29
CA THR A 259 -0.29 16.22 -8.20
C THR A 259 -0.22 15.65 -9.63
N TYR A 260 0.91 15.07 -10.00
CA TYR A 260 1.20 14.49 -11.31
C TYR A 260 0.68 13.04 -11.47
N GLU A 261 0.13 12.41 -10.43
CA GLU A 261 -0.29 11.00 -10.50
C GLU A 261 -1.60 10.79 -11.27
N LYS A 262 -2.55 11.69 -11.08
CA LYS A 262 -3.82 11.72 -11.80
C LYS A 262 -4.23 13.15 -12.03
N GLU A 263 -4.21 13.56 -13.28
CA GLU A 263 -4.55 14.91 -13.71
C GLU A 263 -5.21 14.93 -15.09
N PHE A 264 -5.81 16.07 -15.43
CA PHE A 264 -6.23 16.37 -16.79
C PHE A 264 -6.14 17.87 -17.08
N THR A 265 -6.01 18.21 -18.36
CA THR A 265 -5.97 19.59 -18.82
C THR A 265 -7.28 19.97 -19.51
N LYS A 266 -7.86 21.11 -19.12
CA LYS A 266 -9.02 21.71 -19.80
C LYS A 266 -8.81 23.22 -19.92
N ASN A 267 -8.97 23.75 -21.13
CA ASN A 267 -8.78 25.18 -21.44
C ASN A 267 -7.41 25.73 -20.96
N GLY A 268 -6.34 24.96 -21.17
CA GLY A 268 -4.98 25.37 -20.80
C GLY A 268 -4.65 25.33 -19.31
N LYS A 269 -5.55 24.84 -18.45
CA LYS A 269 -5.32 24.64 -17.02
C LYS A 269 -5.34 23.16 -16.66
N THR A 270 -4.35 22.73 -15.87
CA THR A 270 -4.24 21.38 -15.33
C THR A 270 -4.92 21.28 -13.97
N TYR A 271 -5.63 20.18 -13.76
CA TYR A 271 -6.37 19.86 -12.54
C TYR A 271 -5.95 18.47 -12.06
N HIS A 272 -5.62 18.32 -10.77
CA HIS A 272 -5.18 17.06 -10.18
C HIS A 272 -6.19 16.47 -9.18
N HIS A 273 -6.11 15.17 -8.94
CA HIS A 273 -7.08 14.46 -8.08
C HIS A 273 -7.02 14.77 -6.58
N LEU A 274 -5.95 15.41 -6.09
CA LEU A 274 -5.84 15.82 -4.70
C LEU A 274 -6.71 17.05 -4.44
N LEU A 275 -7.96 16.84 -4.01
CA LEU A 275 -8.92 17.93 -3.78
C LEU A 275 -8.78 18.50 -2.38
N ASN A 276 -8.85 19.82 -2.26
CA ASN A 276 -9.01 20.50 -0.98
C ASN A 276 -10.47 20.40 -0.51
N PRO A 277 -10.78 19.71 0.61
CA PRO A 277 -12.16 19.53 1.07
C PRO A 277 -12.92 20.83 1.37
N LYS A 278 -12.20 21.93 1.64
CA LYS A 278 -12.80 23.24 1.96
C LYS A 278 -13.24 24.02 0.72
N THR A 279 -12.60 23.80 -0.42
CA THR A 279 -12.84 24.56 -1.66
C THR A 279 -13.44 23.69 -2.76
N GLY A 280 -13.23 22.38 -2.68
CA GLY A 280 -13.61 21.42 -3.70
C GLY A 280 -12.77 21.48 -4.96
N MET A 281 -11.69 22.25 -4.92
CA MET A 281 -10.74 22.43 -6.02
C MET A 281 -9.46 21.63 -5.76
N PRO A 282 -8.80 21.15 -6.83
CA PRO A 282 -7.38 20.78 -6.79
C PRO A 282 -6.52 21.91 -6.24
#